data_AF-A0A1B8CRM4-F1
#
_entry.id   AF-A0A1B8CRM4-F1
#
_cell.length_a   1.000
_cell.length_b   1.000
_cell.length_c   1.000
_cell.angle_alpha   90.00
_cell.angle_beta   90.00
_cell.angle_gamma   90.00
#
_symmetry.space_group_name_H-M   'P 1'
#
loop_
_entity.id
_entity.type
_entity.pdbx_description
1 polymer ?
#
loop_
_entity_poly.entity_id
_entity_poly.type
_entity_poly.pdbx_seq_one_letter_code
_entity_poly.pdbx_strand_id
1 'polypeptide(L)'
;MDVLRRMATRNFAHGLRDEEARTMRDWVEGVWDMLAREEAIEREEMEERRAWTWLDDRLWAGEGKLDVVREIAFLRAMAPAVILPDFVPAEFPGEGGGEVKLGPFWEELRTGKVLVELHNAVVSRSKRPFGAIPVWHSDTAKPYRCAENLRFWIKAAELRWE
;
A
#
# COMPACT_ATOMS: atom_id res chain seq x y z
N MET A 1 -9.83 -26.54 -22.17
CA MET A 1 -9.68 -28.02 -22.04
C MET A 1 -10.65 -28.82 -22.94
N ASP A 2 -11.25 -28.24 -23.99
CA ASP A 2 -12.15 -28.99 -24.88
C ASP A 2 -11.43 -29.84 -25.94
N VAL A 3 -10.13 -29.60 -26.17
CA VAL A 3 -9.32 -30.34 -27.14
C VAL A 3 -9.13 -31.80 -26.69
N LEU A 4 -8.70 -32.01 -25.44
CA LEU A 4 -8.55 -33.35 -24.87
C LEU A 4 -9.88 -34.11 -24.79
N ARG A 5 -10.98 -33.40 -24.53
CA ARG A 5 -12.33 -33.97 -24.55
C ARG A 5 -12.71 -34.42 -25.97
N ARG A 6 -12.43 -33.60 -27.00
CA ARG A 6 -12.64 -33.92 -28.43
C ARG A 6 -11.72 -35.04 -28.94
N MET A 7 -10.54 -35.22 -28.34
CA MET A 7 -9.65 -36.36 -28.61
C MET A 7 -10.20 -37.65 -28.00
N ALA A 8 -10.68 -37.58 -26.75
CA ALA A 8 -11.23 -38.73 -26.04
C ALA A 8 -12.51 -39.27 -26.70
N THR A 9 -13.39 -38.39 -27.21
CA THR A 9 -14.63 -38.82 -27.90
C THR A 9 -14.39 -39.59 -29.19
N ARG A 10 -13.24 -39.41 -29.83
CA ARG A 10 -12.82 -40.19 -31.00
C ARG A 10 -11.83 -41.31 -30.65
N ASN A 11 -11.69 -41.65 -29.38
CA ASN A 11 -10.75 -42.66 -28.90
C ASN A 11 -9.33 -42.47 -29.46
N PHE A 12 -8.90 -41.20 -29.59
CA PHE A 12 -7.61 -40.82 -30.19
C PHE A 12 -7.38 -41.33 -31.63
N ALA A 13 -8.44 -41.72 -32.34
CA ALA A 13 -8.37 -42.13 -33.74
C ALA A 13 -7.79 -41.01 -34.60
N HIS A 14 -6.88 -41.39 -35.50
CA HIS A 14 -6.10 -40.50 -36.37
C HIS A 14 -5.16 -39.52 -35.64
N GLY A 15 -4.90 -39.73 -34.35
CA GLY A 15 -3.92 -38.95 -33.60
C GLY A 15 -4.31 -37.49 -33.35
N LEU A 16 -3.31 -36.65 -33.05
CA LEU A 16 -3.46 -35.22 -32.80
C LEU A 16 -3.59 -34.46 -34.13
N ARG A 17 -4.68 -33.70 -34.31
CA ARG A 17 -4.84 -32.86 -35.50
C ARG A 17 -4.03 -31.57 -35.34
N ASP A 18 -3.67 -30.95 -36.45
CA ASP A 18 -2.87 -29.71 -36.44
C ASP A 18 -3.55 -28.55 -35.70
N GLU A 19 -4.87 -28.41 -35.82
CA GLU A 19 -5.64 -27.40 -35.08
C GLU A 19 -5.57 -27.61 -33.57
N GLU A 20 -5.60 -28.87 -33.14
CA GLU A 20 -5.58 -29.23 -31.73
C GLU A 20 -4.17 -29.08 -31.16
N ALA A 21 -3.16 -29.44 -31.94
CA ALA A 21 -1.77 -29.15 -31.63
C ALA A 21 -1.54 -27.63 -31.50
N ARG A 22 -2.11 -26.82 -32.39
CA ARG A 22 -2.06 -25.35 -32.29
C ARG A 22 -2.74 -24.86 -31.00
N THR A 23 -3.99 -25.24 -30.75
CA THR A 23 -4.69 -24.83 -29.53
C THR A 23 -3.96 -25.23 -28.24
N MET A 24 -3.34 -26.42 -28.21
CA MET A 24 -2.53 -26.84 -27.06
C MET A 24 -1.24 -26.02 -26.94
N ARG A 25 -0.56 -25.70 -28.05
CA ARG A 25 0.62 -24.82 -28.06
C ARG A 25 0.27 -23.42 -27.58
N ASP A 26 -0.76 -22.80 -28.15
CA ASP A 26 -1.20 -21.45 -27.79
C ASP A 26 -1.58 -21.37 -26.30
N TRP A 27 -2.21 -22.42 -25.77
CA TRP A 27 -2.51 -22.51 -24.34
C TRP A 27 -1.24 -22.63 -23.50
N VAL A 28 -0.29 -23.48 -23.88
CA VAL A 28 1.00 -23.62 -23.19
C VAL A 28 1.76 -22.29 -23.21
N GLU A 29 1.85 -21.62 -24.36
CA GLU A 29 2.44 -20.28 -24.49
C GLU A 29 1.74 -19.27 -23.59
N GLY A 30 0.40 -19.26 -23.55
CA GLY A 30 -0.35 -18.38 -22.65
C GLY A 30 -0.08 -18.64 -21.16
N VAL A 31 0.16 -19.89 -20.75
CA VAL A 31 0.56 -20.23 -19.37
C VAL A 31 1.98 -19.74 -19.09
N TRP A 32 2.93 -19.91 -20.02
CA TRP A 32 4.28 -19.38 -19.86
C TRP A 32 4.31 -17.86 -19.77
N ASP A 33 3.50 -17.17 -20.58
CA ASP A 33 3.35 -15.72 -20.52
C ASP A 33 2.78 -15.27 -19.17
N MET A 34 1.79 -15.99 -18.64
CA MET A 34 1.23 -15.71 -17.32
C MET A 34 2.28 -15.89 -16.22
N LEU A 35 3.02 -17.00 -16.23
CA LEU A 35 4.10 -17.27 -15.26
C LEU A 35 5.22 -16.22 -15.35
N ALA A 36 5.63 -15.83 -16.55
CA ALA A 36 6.65 -14.80 -16.75
C ALA A 36 6.21 -13.43 -16.20
N ARG A 37 4.92 -13.09 -16.34
CA ARG A 37 4.35 -11.87 -15.74
C ARG A 37 4.31 -11.95 -14.22
N GLU A 38 3.92 -13.09 -13.65
CA GLU A 38 3.94 -13.29 -12.21
C GLU A 38 5.37 -13.19 -11.65
N GLU A 39 6.35 -13.83 -12.28
CA GLU A 39 7.76 -13.74 -11.88
C GLU A 39 8.32 -12.31 -11.98
N ALA A 40 7.88 -11.51 -12.97
CA ALA A 40 8.25 -10.11 -13.07
C ALA A 40 7.67 -9.29 -11.88
N ILE A 41 6.38 -9.48 -11.57
CA ILE A 41 5.73 -8.81 -10.44
C ILE A 41 6.39 -9.22 -9.12
N GLU A 42 6.67 -10.51 -8.91
CA GLU A 42 7.32 -10.99 -7.70
C GLU A 42 8.74 -10.42 -7.54
N ARG A 43 9.50 -10.31 -8.63
CA ARG A 43 10.83 -9.69 -8.58
C ARG A 43 10.75 -8.21 -8.20
N GLU A 44 9.84 -7.46 -8.79
CA GLU A 44 9.60 -6.05 -8.43
C GLU A 44 9.21 -5.91 -6.94
N GLU A 45 8.29 -6.74 -6.45
CA GLU A 45 7.91 -6.76 -5.04
C GLU A 45 9.09 -7.14 -4.12
N MET A 46 9.93 -8.09 -4.54
CA MET A 46 11.13 -8.48 -3.78
C MET A 46 12.15 -7.35 -3.72
N GLU A 47 12.39 -6.65 -4.83
CA GLU A 47 13.28 -5.49 -4.87
C GLU A 47 12.75 -4.36 -4.01
N GLU A 48 11.45 -4.07 -4.06
CA GLU A 48 10.80 -3.07 -3.20
C GLU A 48 10.97 -3.43 -1.72
N ARG A 49 10.68 -4.68 -1.34
CA ARG A 49 10.83 -5.16 0.05
C ARG A 49 12.29 -5.13 0.52
N ARG A 50 13.25 -5.40 -0.36
CA ARG A 50 14.69 -5.31 -0.03
C ARG A 50 15.13 -3.87 0.24
N ALA A 51 14.50 -2.89 -0.39
CA ALA A 51 14.80 -1.48 -0.16
C ALA A 51 14.21 -0.94 1.16
N TRP A 52 13.33 -1.69 1.83
CA TRP A 52 12.68 -1.26 3.06
C TRP A 52 13.61 -1.37 4.27
N THR A 53 14.17 -0.23 4.68
CA THR A 53 15.01 -0.12 5.88
C THR A 53 14.22 -0.26 7.19
N TRP A 54 12.92 0.03 7.19
CA TRP A 54 12.06 -0.07 8.36
C TRP A 54 11.82 -1.52 8.84
N LEU A 55 12.14 -2.52 8.02
CA LEU A 55 12.08 -3.95 8.36
C LEU A 55 13.36 -4.47 9.06
N ASP A 56 14.47 -3.72 9.03
CA ASP A 56 15.70 -4.15 9.68
C ASP A 56 15.69 -3.78 11.16
N ASP A 57 15.23 -4.70 12.01
CA ASP A 57 15.18 -4.52 13.47
C ASP A 57 16.51 -4.09 14.07
N ARG A 58 17.65 -4.40 13.44
CA ARG A 58 18.98 -3.97 13.89
C ARG A 58 19.16 -2.45 13.89
N LEU A 59 18.46 -1.74 13.01
CA LEU A 59 18.51 -0.28 12.93
C LEU A 59 17.70 0.40 14.04
N TRP A 60 16.80 -0.34 14.70
CA TRP A 60 15.79 0.22 15.61
C TRP A 60 15.78 -0.44 17.00
N ALA A 61 16.57 -1.50 17.22
CA ALA A 61 16.66 -2.25 18.48
C ALA A 61 17.41 -1.48 19.60
N GLY A 62 16.92 -0.28 19.92
CA GLY A 62 17.38 0.54 21.04
C GLY A 62 16.35 0.61 22.17
N GLU A 63 16.73 0.11 23.35
CA GLU A 63 16.23 0.50 24.68
C GLU A 63 14.71 0.65 24.90
N GLY A 64 13.88 -0.14 24.22
CA GLY A 64 12.45 -0.24 24.53
C GLY A 64 11.64 1.06 24.31
N LYS A 65 12.16 2.01 23.54
CA LYS A 65 11.40 3.18 23.08
C LYS A 65 10.78 2.86 21.72
N LEU A 66 9.52 3.26 21.54
CA LEU A 66 8.87 3.26 20.23
C LEU A 66 9.66 4.23 19.34
N ASP A 67 10.41 3.69 18.36
CA ASP A 67 11.28 4.52 17.52
C ASP A 67 10.47 5.16 16.40
N VAL A 68 9.97 6.37 16.67
CA VAL A 68 9.18 7.19 15.73
C VAL A 68 9.85 7.29 14.35
N VAL A 69 11.18 7.20 14.27
CA VAL A 69 11.93 7.22 13.01
C VAL A 69 11.62 5.99 12.16
N ARG A 70 11.46 4.80 12.76
CA ARG A 70 11.01 3.58 12.09
C ARG A 70 9.60 3.74 11.52
N GLU A 71 8.66 4.27 12.31
CA GLU A 71 7.29 4.48 11.83
C GLU A 71 7.24 5.49 10.67
N ILE A 72 8.06 6.53 10.71
CA ILE A 72 8.18 7.49 9.59
C ILE A 72 8.80 6.82 8.36
N ALA A 73 9.82 5.98 8.53
CA ALA A 73 10.40 5.22 7.43
C ALA A 73 9.38 4.25 6.80
N PHE A 74 8.52 3.62 7.61
CA PHE A 74 7.39 2.84 7.14
C PHE A 74 6.41 3.69 6.31
N LEU A 75 6.00 4.86 6.82
CA LEU A 75 5.07 5.75 6.11
C LEU A 75 5.65 6.19 4.75
N ARG A 76 6.93 6.57 4.71
CA ARG A 76 7.62 6.95 3.47
C ARG A 76 7.71 5.80 2.46
N ALA A 77 7.93 4.58 2.92
CA ALA A 77 7.96 3.40 2.06
C ALA A 77 6.57 3.05 1.49
N MET A 78 5.52 3.16 2.32
CA MET A 78 4.16 2.83 1.90
C MET A 78 3.53 3.90 1.01
N ALA A 79 3.90 5.17 1.20
CA ALA A 79 3.32 6.31 0.50
C ALA A 79 4.40 7.22 -0.10
N PRO A 80 5.22 6.74 -1.06
CA PRO A 80 6.34 7.52 -1.61
C PRO A 80 5.91 8.79 -2.35
N ALA A 81 4.66 8.87 -2.79
CA ALA A 81 4.08 10.06 -3.41
C ALA A 81 3.68 11.16 -2.40
N VAL A 82 3.58 10.81 -1.11
CA VAL A 82 3.20 11.75 -0.05
C VAL A 82 4.46 12.39 0.52
N ILE A 83 4.56 13.71 0.40
CA ILE A 83 5.72 14.47 0.88
C ILE A 83 5.52 14.78 2.36
N LEU A 84 6.25 14.06 3.22
CA LEU A 84 6.29 14.30 4.66
C LEU A 84 7.53 15.12 5.04
N PRO A 85 7.37 16.27 5.72
CA PRO A 85 8.50 17.00 6.30
C PRO A 85 9.31 16.12 7.26
N ASP A 86 10.53 16.54 7.60
CA ASP A 86 11.31 15.83 8.60
C ASP A 86 10.68 16.00 9.99
N PHE A 87 10.67 14.90 10.73
CA PHE A 87 10.10 14.87 12.06
C PHE A 87 11.00 15.56 13.07
N VAL A 88 10.40 16.44 13.85
CA VAL A 88 10.98 17.04 15.04
C VAL A 88 9.95 16.88 16.16
N PRO A 89 10.30 16.32 17.33
CA PRO A 89 9.37 16.19 18.45
C PRO A 89 8.68 17.52 18.78
N ALA A 90 7.37 17.49 19.03
CA ALA A 90 6.65 18.68 19.48
C ALA A 90 6.99 18.96 20.96
N GLU A 91 7.33 20.20 21.27
CA GLU A 91 7.50 20.66 22.64
C GLU A 91 6.17 21.23 23.14
N PHE A 92 5.54 20.53 24.07
CA PHE A 92 4.34 21.03 24.74
C PHE A 92 4.76 21.91 25.91
N PRO A 93 4.26 23.16 26.01
CA PRO A 93 4.48 23.95 27.20
C PRO A 93 3.88 23.23 28.40
N GLY A 94 4.61 23.20 29.53
CA GLY A 94 4.14 22.59 30.77
C GLY A 94 2.88 23.27 31.34
N GLU A 95 2.47 22.90 32.56
CA GLU A 95 1.22 23.30 33.20
C GLU A 95 0.97 24.83 33.32
N GLY A 96 1.93 25.68 32.95
CA GLY A 96 1.83 27.13 32.93
C GLY A 96 1.12 27.77 31.72
N GLY A 97 0.65 27.00 30.74
CA GLY A 97 -0.17 27.50 29.62
C GLY A 97 0.61 28.40 28.66
N GLY A 98 1.06 27.82 27.55
CA GLY A 98 1.68 28.54 26.44
C GLY A 98 1.10 28.10 25.11
N GLU A 99 1.35 28.87 24.06
CA GLU A 99 1.00 28.50 22.69
C GLU A 99 1.89 27.34 22.22
N VAL A 100 1.29 26.23 21.78
CA VAL A 100 2.03 25.08 21.25
C VAL A 100 2.62 25.47 19.90
N LYS A 101 3.95 25.51 19.81
CA LYS A 101 4.64 25.72 18.53
C LYS A 101 4.83 24.38 17.85
N LEU A 102 4.06 24.15 16.79
CA LEU A 102 4.17 22.95 15.98
C LEU A 102 5.28 23.11 14.95
N GLY A 103 6.13 22.08 14.85
CA GLY A 103 7.08 21.97 13.74
C GLY A 103 6.37 21.68 12.41
N PRO A 104 7.05 21.83 11.26
CA PRO A 104 6.46 21.65 9.93
C PRO A 104 5.76 20.30 9.74
N PHE A 105 6.35 19.22 10.26
CA PHE A 105 5.74 17.89 10.24
C PHE A 105 4.35 17.89 10.89
N TRP A 106 4.25 18.44 12.10
CA TRP A 106 3.00 18.46 12.86
C TRP A 106 1.97 19.39 12.25
N GLU A 107 2.38 20.52 11.68
CA GLU A 107 1.47 21.41 10.96
C GLU A 107 0.83 20.71 9.75
N GLU A 108 1.61 19.94 9.00
CA GLU A 108 1.09 19.19 7.86
C GLU A 108 0.07 18.13 8.30
N LEU A 109 0.40 17.35 9.35
CA LEU A 109 -0.50 16.35 9.92
C LEU A 109 -1.79 16.97 10.49
N ARG A 110 -1.69 18.15 11.11
CA ARG A 110 -2.83 18.87 11.73
C ARG A 110 -3.94 19.18 10.73
N THR A 111 -3.61 19.32 9.45
CA THR A 111 -4.61 19.55 8.39
C THR A 111 -5.49 18.34 8.11
N GLY A 112 -5.08 17.14 8.54
CA GLY A 112 -5.74 15.86 8.26
C GLY A 112 -5.62 15.39 6.81
N LYS A 113 -5.22 16.24 5.86
CA LYS A 113 -5.11 15.89 4.43
C LYS A 113 -4.06 14.79 4.22
N VAL A 114 -2.85 14.99 4.73
CA VAL A 114 -1.76 14.01 4.61
C VAL A 114 -2.10 12.69 5.30
N LEU A 115 -2.83 12.72 6.42
CA LEU A 115 -3.29 11.49 7.08
C LEU A 115 -4.24 10.67 6.19
N VAL A 116 -5.15 11.33 5.47
CA VAL A 116 -6.01 10.68 4.47
C VAL A 116 -5.20 10.09 3.33
N GLU A 117 -4.23 10.83 2.80
CA GLU A 117 -3.37 10.38 1.70
C GLU A 117 -2.52 9.16 2.11
N LEU A 118 -1.91 9.19 3.30
CA LEU A 118 -1.16 8.06 3.86
C LEU A 118 -2.06 6.83 4.04
N HIS A 119 -3.25 7.01 4.60
CA HIS A 119 -4.21 5.92 4.79
C HIS A 119 -4.60 5.27 3.46
N ASN A 120 -4.97 6.08 2.47
CA ASN A 120 -5.36 5.58 1.15
C ASN A 120 -4.20 4.87 0.43
N ALA A 121 -2.96 5.38 0.56
CA ALA A 121 -1.77 4.71 0.03
C ALA A 121 -1.58 3.32 0.65
N VAL A 122 -1.68 3.20 1.98
CA VAL A 122 -1.59 1.91 2.68
C VAL A 122 -2.75 0.97 2.31
N VAL A 123 -3.98 1.49 2.20
CA VAL A 123 -5.15 0.69 1.77
C VAL A 123 -4.98 0.15 0.35
N SER A 124 -4.45 0.95 -0.57
CA SER A 124 -4.24 0.54 -1.97
C SER A 124 -3.24 -0.62 -2.12
N ARG A 125 -2.26 -0.71 -1.20
CA ARG A 125 -1.28 -1.80 -1.13
C ARG A 125 -1.80 -3.05 -0.41
N SER A 126 -2.98 -2.98 0.23
CA SER A 126 -3.58 -4.11 0.92
C SER A 126 -4.12 -5.14 -0.07
N LYS A 127 -3.90 -6.44 0.20
CA LYS A 127 -4.52 -7.54 -0.56
C LYS A 127 -6.04 -7.51 -0.55
N ARG A 128 -6.63 -6.89 0.47
CA ARG A 128 -8.06 -6.62 0.60
C ARG A 128 -8.24 -5.13 0.85
N PRO A 129 -8.38 -4.31 -0.20
CA PRO A 129 -8.54 -2.87 -0.04
C PRO A 129 -9.94 -2.59 0.51
N PHE A 130 -10.00 -2.03 1.72
CA PHE A 130 -11.24 -1.64 2.40
C PHE A 130 -11.01 -0.37 3.22
N GLY A 131 -12.07 0.44 3.39
CA GLY A 131 -12.02 1.65 4.21
C GLY A 131 -11.25 2.82 3.58
N ALA A 132 -11.10 2.86 2.25
CA ALA A 132 -10.54 4.02 1.57
C ALA A 132 -11.44 5.25 1.74
N ILE A 133 -10.83 6.43 1.76
CA ILE A 133 -11.51 7.72 1.91
C ILE A 133 -11.53 8.38 0.53
N PRO A 134 -12.62 8.27 -0.25
CA PRO A 134 -12.64 8.75 -1.64
C PRO A 134 -12.79 10.26 -1.76
N VAL A 135 -13.27 10.94 -0.73
CA VAL A 135 -13.54 12.37 -0.72
C VAL A 135 -12.97 12.98 0.55
N TRP A 136 -12.11 13.98 0.38
CA TRP A 136 -11.55 14.78 1.45
C TRP A 136 -11.26 16.20 0.95
N HIS A 137 -11.03 17.12 1.86
CA HIS A 137 -10.74 18.51 1.51
C HIS A 137 -9.27 18.67 1.14
N SER A 138 -9.02 19.09 -0.11
CA SER A 138 -7.67 19.47 -0.56
C SER A 138 -7.27 20.87 -0.10
N ASP A 139 -8.24 21.78 0.05
CA ASP A 139 -8.02 23.15 0.54
C ASP A 139 -8.29 23.21 2.05
N THR A 140 -7.21 23.40 2.81
CA THR A 140 -7.15 23.37 4.27
C THR A 140 -7.10 24.77 4.90
N ALA A 141 -7.34 25.83 4.11
CA ALA A 141 -7.36 27.21 4.64
C ALA A 141 -8.49 27.46 5.65
N LYS A 142 -9.57 26.66 5.58
CA LYS A 142 -10.73 26.78 6.48
C LYS A 142 -10.65 25.75 7.62
N PRO A 143 -10.69 26.17 8.90
CA PRO A 143 -10.51 25.25 10.04
C PRO A 143 -11.47 24.05 10.07
N TYR A 144 -12.73 24.24 9.67
CA TYR A 144 -13.71 23.13 9.68
C TYR A 144 -13.35 22.04 8.66
N ARG A 145 -12.65 22.36 7.56
CA ARG A 145 -12.22 21.37 6.57
C ARG A 145 -11.09 20.49 7.09
N CYS A 146 -10.16 21.09 7.86
CA CYS A 146 -9.15 20.31 8.58
C CYS A 146 -9.81 19.36 9.58
N ALA A 147 -10.78 19.86 10.35
CA ALA A 147 -11.53 19.05 11.30
C ALA A 147 -12.31 17.91 10.61
N GLU A 148 -12.91 18.16 9.45
CA GLU A 148 -13.60 17.12 8.67
C GLU A 148 -12.63 16.07 8.13
N ASN A 149 -11.47 16.47 7.58
CA ASN A 149 -10.44 15.53 7.16
C ASN A 149 -9.98 14.61 8.30
N LEU A 150 -9.74 15.18 9.49
CA LEU A 150 -9.39 14.41 10.68
C LEU A 150 -10.50 13.42 11.07
N ARG A 151 -11.77 13.82 11.02
CA ARG A 151 -12.90 12.92 11.27
C ARG A 151 -13.00 11.80 10.25
N PHE A 152 -12.78 12.09 8.96
CA PHE A 152 -12.77 11.08 7.91
C PHE A 152 -11.67 10.04 8.17
N TRP A 153 -10.46 10.50 8.50
CA TRP A 153 -9.33 9.63 8.82
C TRP A 153 -9.59 8.77 10.06
N ILE A 154 -10.05 9.37 11.17
CA ILE A 154 -10.39 8.63 12.40
C ILE A 154 -11.41 7.54 12.08
N LYS A 155 -12.50 7.88 11.38
CA LYS A 155 -13.56 6.92 11.08
C LYS A 155 -13.07 5.77 10.20
N ALA A 156 -12.22 6.06 9.21
CA ALA A 156 -11.64 5.06 8.34
C ALA A 156 -10.65 4.14 9.07
N ALA A 157 -9.89 4.69 10.03
CA ALA A 157 -8.99 3.91 10.87
C ALA A 157 -9.75 2.95 11.79
N GLU A 158 -10.87 3.38 12.38
CA GLU A 158 -11.75 2.53 13.20
C GLU A 158 -12.29 1.34 12.39
N LEU A 159 -12.86 1.60 11.21
CA LEU A 159 -13.50 0.58 10.36
C LEU A 159 -12.54 -0.53 9.90
N ARG A 160 -11.22 -0.30 9.91
CA ARG A 160 -10.24 -1.29 9.45
C ARG A 160 -9.89 -2.33 10.52
N TRP A 161 -10.13 -2.02 11.79
CA TRP A 161 -9.79 -2.88 12.93
C TRP A 161 -11.02 -3.52 13.59
N GLU A 162 -12.23 -3.25 13.07
CA GLU A 162 -13.48 -4.00 13.32
C GLU A 162 -13.58 -5.22 12.39
#